data_AF-A0AAI9U7N6-F1
#
_entry.id   AF-A0AAI9U7N6-F1
#
_cell.length_a   1.000
_cell.length_b   1.000
_cell.length_c   1.000
_cell.angle_alpha   90.00
_cell.angle_beta   90.00
_cell.angle_gamma   90.00
#
_symmetry.space_group_name_H-M   'P 1'
#
loop_
_entity.id
_entity.type
_entity.pdbx_description
1 polymer ?
#
loop_
_entity_poly.entity_id
_entity_poly.type
_entity_poly.pdbx_seq_one_letter_code
_entity_poly.pdbx_strand_id
1 'polypeptide(L)'
;MAIFPQFGPDPETSLLRQCQFIIHRITVLLDELEQLKAAIERRPASGHKPVAWNQAVPGLGFFERLIVSEKKHLEKMVAAYDDDGGEEEGVDTEALDSRIRLRLDASNYKFYETVWEVTKRCCELTGMRRDLSYKTVGGKSVSAVIDLVVNGGADWVKVVTTTERRLFYEMADAGWDWEEDFEDEGADEAMLEILRDETEDSIEVAKVARHMVAAARTSYQDYRRPRVRILMSRVSEGENDVVDHLLRLVRKMGGGDVDLVVETANGPGILTEATPPLEEAIANLVEADYYKDFTATVNVDCSVFMALASDFSHMAIGPDSELLRSKQHRIDATDEVENGPRLVNTLYPAITGRTLVCTREAADTFLKIVGDIGTEEEKARTRILFEKGEVPEAEGTDRDRARRVRLLQELSVYPVPEDLRLPVQIVDSVSWDDAQRMVAEGQLPAVALAVGKKGSGLNAMNVSSFLYGWKAKLTTVTSNWEAAKRLRTVIETNRVTGTEVGPHIWRIPFSRKLLAKPKVMPPGGGEKKDGEGWRLKTRQERKVEKEASLQSWISSEGTETVAKMTIDDGK
;
A
#
# COMPACT_ATOMS: atom_id res chain seq x y z
N MET A 1 5.93 -5.12 32.81
CA MET A 1 6.10 -5.68 31.45
C MET A 1 4.80 -6.37 31.09
N ALA A 2 4.14 -5.97 30.01
CA ALA A 2 2.94 -6.66 29.56
C ALA A 2 3.38 -8.02 29.00
N ILE A 3 3.07 -9.09 29.74
CA ILE A 3 3.28 -10.46 29.26
C ILE A 3 2.16 -10.74 28.28
N PHE A 4 2.50 -11.19 27.07
CA PHE A 4 1.52 -11.61 26.08
C PHE A 4 0.51 -12.59 26.72
N PRO A 5 -0.81 -12.39 26.58
CA PRO A 5 -1.74 -13.09 27.44
C PRO A 5 -1.70 -14.61 27.22
N GLN A 6 -1.74 -15.39 28.30
CA GLN A 6 -1.91 -16.82 28.19
C GLN A 6 -3.37 -17.14 27.95
N PHE A 7 -3.69 -17.47 26.70
CA PHE A 7 -5.02 -17.89 26.28
C PHE A 7 -5.22 -19.35 26.66
N GLY A 8 -5.71 -19.57 27.87
CA GLY A 8 -5.91 -20.90 28.45
C GLY A 8 -7.03 -20.88 29.49
N PRO A 9 -7.98 -21.84 29.48
CA PRO A 9 -8.81 -22.04 30.65
C PRO A 9 -7.93 -22.52 31.81
N ASP A 10 -8.40 -22.28 33.03
CA ASP A 10 -7.76 -22.79 34.24
C ASP A 10 -7.68 -24.33 34.18
N PRO A 11 -6.46 -24.92 34.20
CA PRO A 11 -6.29 -26.36 34.07
C PRO A 11 -6.91 -27.14 35.23
N GLU A 12 -7.19 -26.50 36.37
CA GLU A 12 -7.84 -27.14 37.52
C GLU A 12 -9.36 -27.27 37.36
N THR A 13 -9.94 -26.62 36.34
CA THR A 13 -11.38 -26.72 36.06
C THR A 13 -11.74 -27.97 35.27
N SER A 14 -12.98 -28.44 35.40
CA SER A 14 -13.47 -29.58 34.62
C SER A 14 -13.38 -29.33 33.11
N LEU A 15 -13.16 -30.38 32.32
CA LEU A 15 -13.08 -30.26 30.85
C LEU A 15 -14.32 -29.61 30.24
N LEU A 16 -15.51 -29.87 30.78
CA LEU A 16 -16.74 -29.17 30.41
C LEU A 16 -16.62 -27.64 30.60
N ARG A 17 -16.13 -27.18 31.76
CA ARG A 17 -15.92 -25.75 32.04
C ARG A 17 -14.83 -25.16 31.14
N GLN A 18 -13.77 -25.91 30.86
CA GLN A 18 -12.72 -25.49 29.92
C GLN A 18 -13.30 -25.27 28.52
N CYS A 19 -14.10 -26.20 28.00
CA CYS A 19 -14.78 -26.06 26.72
C CYS A 19 -15.73 -24.86 26.69
N GLN A 20 -16.54 -24.67 27.74
CA GLN A 20 -17.45 -23.52 27.85
C GLN A 20 -16.72 -22.19 27.87
N PHE A 21 -15.59 -22.10 28.60
CA PHE A 21 -14.73 -20.93 28.61
C PHE A 21 -14.22 -20.60 27.20
N ILE A 22 -13.73 -21.60 26.46
CA ILE A 22 -13.20 -21.40 25.11
C ILE A 22 -14.31 -20.99 24.14
N ILE A 23 -15.51 -21.59 24.22
CA ILE A 23 -16.67 -21.17 23.42
C ILE A 23 -17.03 -19.71 23.69
N HIS A 24 -16.97 -19.27 24.95
CA HIS A 24 -17.19 -17.88 25.31
C HIS A 24 -16.13 -16.96 24.68
N ARG A 25 -14.84 -17.30 24.80
CA ARG A 25 -13.74 -16.54 24.18
C ARG A 25 -13.87 -16.46 22.66
N ILE A 26 -14.22 -17.56 22.00
CA ILE A 26 -14.49 -17.56 20.55
C ILE A 26 -15.68 -16.67 20.20
N THR A 27 -16.71 -16.62 21.05
CA THR A 27 -17.86 -15.74 20.81
C THR A 27 -17.47 -14.27 20.91
N VAL A 28 -16.64 -13.90 21.90
CA VAL A 28 -16.07 -12.54 22.00
C VAL A 28 -15.25 -12.22 20.77
N LEU A 29 -14.35 -13.11 20.36
CA LEU A 29 -13.53 -12.95 19.16
C LEU A 29 -14.37 -12.69 17.90
N LEU A 30 -15.46 -13.44 17.70
CA LEU A 30 -16.35 -13.25 16.56
C LEU A 30 -17.08 -11.90 16.60
N ASP A 31 -17.48 -11.42 17.78
CA ASP A 31 -18.07 -10.09 17.95
C ASP A 31 -17.06 -8.98 17.61
N GLU A 32 -15.82 -9.09 18.10
CA GLU A 32 -14.74 -8.14 17.78
C GLU A 32 -14.44 -8.11 16.26
N LEU A 33 -14.46 -9.25 15.58
CA LEU A 33 -14.30 -9.33 14.12
C LEU A 33 -15.46 -8.68 13.36
N GLU A 34 -16.69 -8.79 13.86
CA GLU A 34 -17.85 -8.13 13.25
C GLU A 34 -17.77 -6.61 13.40
N GLN A 35 -17.30 -6.12 14.56
CA GLN A 35 -17.02 -4.69 14.76
C GLN A 35 -15.96 -4.18 13.77
N LEU A 36 -14.90 -4.95 13.53
CA LEU A 36 -13.88 -4.62 12.52
C LEU A 36 -14.48 -4.54 11.11
N LYS A 37 -15.27 -5.53 10.68
CA LYS A 37 -15.92 -5.49 9.36
C LYS A 37 -16.82 -4.27 9.21
N ALA A 38 -17.63 -3.98 10.22
CA ALA A 38 -18.52 -2.82 10.21
C ALA A 38 -17.72 -1.51 10.13
N ALA A 39 -16.57 -1.41 10.80
CA ALA A 39 -15.69 -0.25 10.69
C ALA A 39 -15.06 -0.12 9.29
N ILE A 40 -14.62 -1.24 8.69
CA ILE A 40 -14.09 -1.27 7.32
C ILE A 40 -15.14 -0.78 6.30
N GLU A 41 -16.39 -1.23 6.44
CA GLU A 41 -17.49 -0.83 5.55
C GLU A 41 -17.93 0.63 5.75
N ARG A 42 -17.88 1.12 7.00
CA ARG A 42 -18.16 2.52 7.32
C ARG A 42 -17.05 3.48 6.90
N ARG A 43 -15.85 2.98 6.62
CA ARG A 43 -14.68 3.80 6.26
C ARG A 43 -15.04 4.73 5.11
N PRO A 44 -15.10 6.06 5.32
CA PRO A 44 -15.07 7.00 4.22
C PRO A 44 -13.63 6.95 3.72
N ALA A 45 -13.35 6.07 2.75
CA ALA A 45 -12.00 6.01 2.22
C ALA A 45 -11.64 7.40 1.71
N SER A 46 -10.46 7.90 2.06
CA SER A 46 -9.92 9.16 1.55
C SER A 46 -10.06 9.15 0.02
N GLY A 47 -11.14 9.76 -0.46
CA GLY A 47 -11.60 9.78 -1.84
C GLY A 47 -11.79 8.45 -2.61
N HIS A 48 -11.66 7.25 -2.03
CA HIS A 48 -12.01 5.99 -2.72
C HIS A 48 -13.47 5.59 -2.44
N LYS A 49 -14.07 4.81 -3.35
CA LYS A 49 -15.40 4.22 -3.11
C LYS A 49 -15.33 3.28 -1.89
N PRO A 50 -16.38 3.21 -1.05
CA PRO A 50 -16.49 2.17 -0.02
C PRO A 50 -16.24 0.80 -0.66
N VAL A 51 -15.30 0.07 -0.09
CA VAL A 51 -14.92 -1.27 -0.55
C VAL A 51 -15.51 -2.25 0.45
N ALA A 52 -16.18 -3.29 -0.04
CA ALA A 52 -16.69 -4.34 0.84
C ALA A 52 -15.53 -4.94 1.66
N TRP A 53 -15.78 -5.30 2.92
CA TRP A 53 -14.73 -5.75 3.84
C TRP A 53 -13.87 -6.89 3.28
N ASN A 54 -14.47 -7.77 2.47
CA ASN A 54 -13.81 -8.91 1.85
C ASN A 54 -12.83 -8.53 0.73
N GLN A 55 -13.03 -7.36 0.11
CA GLN A 55 -12.13 -6.78 -0.87
C GLN A 55 -11.07 -5.92 -0.20
N ALA A 56 -11.41 -5.22 0.88
CA ALA A 56 -10.48 -4.39 1.66
C ALA A 56 -9.46 -5.23 2.44
N VAL A 57 -9.91 -6.34 3.04
CA VAL A 57 -9.06 -7.29 3.78
C VAL A 57 -9.33 -8.71 3.25
N PRO A 58 -8.70 -9.10 2.13
CA PRO A 58 -8.80 -10.46 1.61
C PRO A 58 -8.39 -11.50 2.66
N GLY A 59 -9.20 -12.55 2.76
CA GLY A 59 -8.99 -13.70 3.67
C GLY A 59 -9.54 -13.52 5.09
N LEU A 60 -9.98 -12.31 5.49
CA LEU A 60 -10.67 -12.08 6.77
C LEU A 60 -11.87 -13.02 6.97
N GLY A 61 -12.71 -13.17 5.94
CA GLY A 61 -13.88 -14.07 6.00
C GLY A 61 -13.49 -15.56 5.99
N PHE A 62 -12.31 -15.91 5.50
CA PHE A 62 -11.80 -17.28 5.62
C PHE A 62 -11.33 -17.56 7.05
N PHE A 63 -10.58 -16.62 7.65
CA PHE A 63 -10.18 -16.69 9.05
C PHE A 63 -11.38 -16.82 10.00
N GLU A 64 -12.41 -15.99 9.81
CA GLU A 64 -13.66 -16.08 10.57
C GLU A 64 -14.33 -17.45 10.43
N ARG A 65 -14.41 -18.01 9.21
CA ARG A 65 -15.00 -19.34 9.00
C ARG A 65 -14.24 -20.44 9.73
N LEU A 66 -12.91 -20.34 9.84
CA LEU A 66 -12.11 -21.28 10.62
C LEU A 66 -12.47 -21.21 12.11
N ILE A 67 -12.63 -20.00 12.65
CA ILE A 67 -13.05 -19.77 14.04
C ILE A 67 -14.46 -20.30 14.29
N VAL A 68 -15.41 -20.05 13.38
CA VAL A 68 -16.78 -20.59 13.46
C VAL A 68 -16.77 -22.11 13.43
N SER A 69 -15.91 -22.73 12.60
CA SER A 69 -15.76 -24.18 12.58
C SER A 69 -15.23 -24.72 13.91
N GLU A 70 -14.27 -24.02 14.52
CA GLU A 70 -13.71 -24.38 15.82
C GLU A 70 -14.77 -24.31 16.93
N LYS A 71 -15.57 -23.23 16.95
CA LYS A 71 -16.71 -23.08 17.86
C LYS A 71 -17.66 -24.27 17.78
N LYS A 72 -18.04 -24.68 16.57
CA LYS A 72 -18.95 -25.82 16.36
C LYS A 72 -18.35 -27.15 16.85
N HIS A 73 -17.04 -27.34 16.75
CA HIS A 73 -16.39 -28.54 17.28
C HIS A 73 -16.46 -28.57 18.82
N LEU A 74 -16.21 -27.44 19.47
CA LEU A 74 -16.29 -27.32 20.92
C LEU A 74 -17.74 -27.44 21.44
N GLU A 75 -18.73 -26.87 20.73
CA GLU A 75 -20.14 -27.03 21.08
C GLU A 75 -20.57 -28.49 21.02
N LYS A 76 -20.08 -29.27 20.05
CA LYS A 76 -20.30 -30.73 20.00
C LYS A 76 -19.63 -31.47 21.15
N MET A 77 -18.48 -30.99 21.63
CA MET A 77 -17.82 -31.58 22.81
C MET A 77 -18.62 -31.31 24.08
N VAL A 78 -19.20 -30.11 24.21
CA VAL A 78 -20.11 -29.78 25.32
C VAL A 78 -21.39 -30.61 25.26
N ALA A 79 -22.04 -30.70 24.09
CA ALA A 79 -23.26 -31.50 23.92
C ALA A 79 -23.06 -32.99 24.23
N ALA A 80 -21.84 -33.51 24.03
CA ALA A 80 -21.52 -34.89 24.38
C ALA A 80 -21.56 -35.16 25.91
N TYR A 81 -21.46 -34.13 26.76
CA TYR A 81 -21.70 -34.27 28.20
C TYR A 81 -23.20 -34.25 28.55
N ASP A 82 -24.04 -33.61 27.71
CA ASP A 82 -25.48 -33.53 27.93
C ASP A 82 -26.20 -34.81 27.48
N ASP A 83 -25.77 -35.44 26.38
CA ASP A 83 -26.31 -36.71 25.86
C ASP A 83 -25.94 -37.93 26.74
N ASP A 84 -24.85 -37.85 27.50
CA ASP A 84 -24.32 -38.95 28.34
C ASP A 84 -24.98 -38.98 29.74
N GLY A 85 -25.87 -38.02 30.05
CA GLY A 85 -26.61 -37.92 31.31
C GLY A 85 -27.87 -38.79 31.41
N GLY A 86 -28.13 -39.65 30.41
CA GLY A 86 -29.31 -40.51 30.36
C GLY A 86 -29.09 -41.89 31.00
N GLU A 87 -29.45 -42.02 32.27
CA GLU A 87 -29.94 -43.21 33.01
C GLU A 87 -29.42 -44.65 32.72
N GLU A 88 -28.29 -44.87 32.04
CA GLU A 88 -27.64 -46.19 32.01
C GLU A 88 -26.41 -46.24 32.92
N GLU A 89 -26.55 -46.99 34.01
CA GLU A 89 -25.49 -47.31 34.97
C GLU A 89 -24.24 -47.84 34.25
N GLY A 90 -23.17 -47.04 34.28
CA GLY A 90 -21.81 -47.52 34.00
C GLY A 90 -21.18 -47.06 32.69
N VAL A 91 -21.43 -45.83 32.22
CA VAL A 91 -20.63 -45.23 31.14
C VAL A 91 -19.41 -44.49 31.72
N ASP A 92 -18.26 -44.81 31.16
CA ASP A 92 -16.93 -44.42 31.60
C ASP A 92 -16.65 -42.93 31.34
N THR A 93 -17.01 -42.08 32.31
CA THR A 93 -16.66 -40.65 32.33
C THR A 93 -15.17 -40.39 32.06
N GLU A 94 -14.29 -41.32 32.42
CA GLU A 94 -12.84 -41.22 32.18
C GLU A 94 -12.51 -41.39 30.68
N ALA A 95 -13.22 -42.28 29.96
CA ALA A 95 -13.11 -42.43 28.52
C ALA A 95 -13.66 -41.21 27.76
N LEU A 96 -14.77 -40.64 28.22
CA LEU A 96 -15.32 -39.39 27.65
C LEU A 96 -14.32 -38.24 27.80
N ASP A 97 -13.81 -38.04 29.02
CA ASP A 97 -12.83 -37.01 29.35
C ASP A 97 -11.53 -37.20 28.57
N SER A 98 -11.05 -38.43 28.43
CA SER A 98 -9.85 -38.74 27.64
C SER A 98 -10.02 -38.36 26.17
N ARG A 99 -11.18 -38.68 25.57
CA ARG A 99 -11.51 -38.32 24.19
C ARG A 99 -11.64 -36.81 24.00
N ILE A 100 -12.25 -36.12 24.95
CA ILE A 100 -12.45 -34.67 24.91
C ILE A 100 -11.13 -33.94 25.10
N ARG A 101 -10.28 -34.37 26.02
CA ARG A 101 -8.93 -33.84 26.21
C ARG A 101 -8.11 -33.92 24.92
N LEU A 102 -8.11 -35.09 24.25
CA LEU A 102 -7.40 -35.25 22.98
C LEU A 102 -7.90 -34.26 21.90
N ARG A 103 -9.22 -34.05 21.80
CA ARG A 103 -9.79 -33.07 20.85
C ARG A 103 -9.47 -31.63 21.23
N LEU A 104 -9.43 -31.33 22.53
CA LEU A 104 -9.09 -30.02 23.05
C LEU A 104 -7.62 -29.69 22.79
N ASP A 105 -6.73 -30.67 22.94
CA ASP A 105 -5.31 -30.54 22.62
C ASP A 105 -5.08 -30.32 21.12
N ALA A 106 -5.95 -30.89 20.27
CA ALA A 106 -5.96 -30.65 18.82
C ALA A 106 -6.66 -29.35 18.40
N SER A 107 -7.25 -28.60 19.33
CA SER A 107 -7.97 -27.36 19.04
C SER A 107 -7.02 -26.24 18.63
N ASN A 108 -7.38 -25.53 17.56
CA ASN A 108 -6.59 -24.39 17.08
C ASN A 108 -7.01 -23.05 17.70
N TYR A 109 -7.88 -23.03 18.72
CA TYR A 109 -8.42 -21.76 19.26
C TYR A 109 -7.30 -20.82 19.75
N LYS A 110 -6.27 -21.36 20.42
CA LYS A 110 -5.15 -20.57 20.94
C LYS A 110 -4.42 -19.83 19.83
N PHE A 111 -4.29 -20.47 18.67
CA PHE A 111 -3.70 -19.85 17.49
C PHE A 111 -4.55 -18.69 16.98
N TYR A 112 -5.86 -18.88 16.81
CA TYR A 112 -6.74 -17.82 16.33
C TYR A 112 -6.79 -16.62 17.29
N GLU A 113 -6.83 -16.88 18.59
CA GLU A 113 -6.82 -15.84 19.62
C GLU A 113 -5.48 -15.08 19.64
N THR A 114 -4.36 -15.78 19.52
CA THR A 114 -3.02 -15.17 19.39
C THR A 114 -2.94 -14.29 18.15
N VAL A 115 -3.39 -14.77 16.98
CA VAL A 115 -3.37 -13.99 15.73
C VAL A 115 -4.21 -12.73 15.87
N TRP A 116 -5.40 -12.81 16.48
CA TRP A 116 -6.23 -11.64 16.68
C TRP A 116 -5.61 -10.64 17.66
N GLU A 117 -4.99 -11.11 18.73
CA GLU A 117 -4.32 -10.26 19.70
C GLU A 117 -3.10 -9.55 19.12
N VAL A 118 -2.33 -10.23 18.27
CA VAL A 118 -1.31 -9.60 17.43
C VAL A 118 -1.95 -8.58 16.49
N THR A 119 -3.09 -8.91 15.87
CA THR A 119 -3.79 -8.01 14.93
C THR A 119 -4.17 -6.69 15.61
N LYS A 120 -4.68 -6.72 16.85
CA LYS A 120 -5.07 -5.51 17.59
C LYS A 120 -3.92 -4.55 17.86
N ARG A 121 -2.66 -5.01 17.79
CA ARG A 121 -1.45 -4.20 17.96
C ARG A 121 -0.88 -3.67 16.65
N CYS A 122 -1.48 -4.03 15.51
CA CYS A 122 -1.04 -3.62 14.19
C CYS A 122 -1.82 -2.39 13.68
N CYS A 123 -1.32 -1.79 12.60
CA CYS A 123 -1.96 -0.68 11.89
C CYS A 123 -2.23 -1.04 10.41
N GLU A 124 -3.21 -0.38 9.79
CA GLU A 124 -3.49 -0.45 8.35
C GLU A 124 -3.57 -1.89 7.80
N LEU A 125 -4.55 -2.66 8.29
CA LEU A 125 -4.77 -4.05 7.89
C LEU A 125 -5.25 -4.13 6.43
N THR A 126 -4.57 -4.93 5.62
CA THR A 126 -4.87 -5.09 4.18
C THR A 126 -4.99 -6.55 3.75
N GLY A 127 -4.79 -7.50 4.66
CA GLY A 127 -5.01 -8.93 4.40
C GLY A 127 -4.88 -9.76 5.66
N MET A 128 -5.57 -10.90 5.69
CA MET A 128 -5.55 -11.85 6.80
C MET A 128 -5.63 -13.27 6.26
N ARG A 129 -4.78 -14.19 6.75
CA ARG A 129 -4.69 -15.58 6.28
C ARG A 129 -4.61 -15.68 4.75
N ARG A 130 -3.62 -14.99 4.19
CA ARG A 130 -3.39 -14.94 2.75
C ARG A 130 -2.39 -16.01 2.32
N ASP A 131 -2.80 -16.83 1.38
CA ASP A 131 -1.94 -17.82 0.74
C ASP A 131 -1.34 -17.23 -0.54
N LEU A 132 -0.01 -17.28 -0.64
CA LEU A 132 0.71 -16.83 -1.83
C LEU A 132 1.51 -18.00 -2.42
N SER A 133 1.04 -18.44 -3.59
CA SER A 133 1.76 -19.42 -4.40
C SER A 133 2.94 -18.76 -5.10
N TYR A 134 4.13 -19.36 -4.95
CA TYR A 134 5.32 -19.00 -5.68
C TYR A 134 5.96 -20.25 -6.30
N LYS A 135 6.77 -20.08 -7.33
CA LYS A 135 7.52 -21.18 -7.95
C LYS A 135 8.92 -21.23 -7.34
N THR A 136 9.30 -22.40 -6.85
CA THR A 136 10.67 -22.71 -6.44
C THR A 136 11.62 -22.71 -7.66
N VAL A 137 12.93 -22.73 -7.42
CA VAL A 137 13.96 -22.83 -8.47
C VAL A 137 13.75 -24.10 -9.33
N GLY A 138 13.27 -25.19 -8.73
CA GLY A 138 12.88 -26.42 -9.42
C GLY A 138 11.52 -26.37 -10.14
N GLY A 139 10.84 -25.22 -10.17
CA GLY A 139 9.54 -25.03 -10.82
C GLY A 139 8.33 -25.58 -10.06
N LYS A 140 8.54 -26.22 -8.90
CA LYS A 140 7.46 -26.70 -8.02
C LYS A 140 6.73 -25.51 -7.41
N SER A 141 5.40 -25.51 -7.51
CA SER A 141 4.55 -24.51 -6.88
C SER A 141 4.44 -24.81 -5.38
N VAL A 142 4.81 -23.83 -4.56
CA VAL A 142 4.72 -23.89 -3.10
C VAL A 142 3.91 -22.69 -2.63
N SER A 143 3.18 -22.82 -1.52
CA SER A 143 2.37 -21.74 -0.95
C SER A 143 2.96 -21.26 0.37
N ALA A 144 3.17 -19.95 0.49
CA ALA A 144 3.46 -19.30 1.77
C ALA A 144 2.16 -18.80 2.41
N VAL A 145 1.93 -19.17 3.66
CA VAL A 145 0.73 -18.77 4.43
C VAL A 145 1.06 -17.57 5.31
N ILE A 146 0.58 -16.40 4.93
CA ILE A 146 0.76 -15.14 5.67
C ILE A 146 -0.43 -14.93 6.59
N ASP A 147 -0.20 -14.77 7.89
CA ASP A 147 -1.30 -14.61 8.84
C ASP A 147 -1.88 -13.19 8.78
N LEU A 148 -1.04 -12.16 8.68
CA LEU A 148 -1.46 -10.77 8.56
C LEU A 148 -0.64 -10.00 7.51
N VAL A 149 -1.29 -9.12 6.77
CA VAL A 149 -0.67 -8.14 5.88
C VAL A 149 -1.06 -6.75 6.39
N VAL A 150 -0.10 -6.03 6.95
CA VAL A 150 -0.31 -4.80 7.74
C VAL A 150 0.56 -3.65 7.23
N ASN A 151 0.42 -2.45 7.79
CA ASN A 151 1.13 -1.24 7.37
C ASN A 151 0.95 -0.98 5.87
N GLY A 152 -0.29 -1.10 5.38
CA GLY A 152 -0.61 -0.89 3.96
C GLY A 152 -0.04 -1.95 3.02
N GLY A 153 0.45 -3.08 3.55
CA GLY A 153 1.08 -4.15 2.81
C GLY A 153 2.60 -4.15 2.84
N ALA A 154 3.21 -3.20 3.55
CA ALA A 154 4.66 -3.15 3.73
C ALA A 154 5.20 -4.24 4.67
N ASP A 155 4.37 -4.74 5.59
CA ASP A 155 4.76 -5.75 6.58
C ASP A 155 3.89 -7.00 6.45
N TRP A 156 4.53 -8.17 6.41
CA TRP A 156 3.91 -9.49 6.46
C TRP A 156 4.22 -10.16 7.79
N VAL A 157 3.19 -10.57 8.50
CA VAL A 157 3.33 -11.19 9.82
C VAL A 157 2.92 -12.66 9.74
N LYS A 158 3.78 -13.50 10.31
CA LYS A 158 3.54 -14.91 10.55
C LYS A 158 3.59 -15.18 12.04
N VAL A 159 2.54 -15.79 12.59
CA VAL A 159 2.52 -16.19 13.99
C VAL A 159 2.89 -17.67 14.08
N VAL A 160 3.89 -17.97 14.90
CA VAL A 160 4.36 -19.33 15.18
C VAL A 160 4.13 -19.62 16.67
N THR A 161 3.42 -20.71 16.93
CA THR A 161 3.07 -21.18 18.29
C THR A 161 3.87 -22.42 18.71
N THR A 162 4.98 -22.69 18.02
CA THR A 162 5.92 -23.75 18.38
C THR A 162 6.56 -23.45 19.73
N THR A 163 6.75 -24.49 20.55
CA THR A 163 7.44 -24.39 21.85
C THR A 163 8.91 -24.74 21.68
N GLU A 164 9.75 -24.27 22.61
CA GLU A 164 11.18 -24.63 22.65
C GLU A 164 11.39 -26.14 22.68
N ARG A 165 10.63 -26.87 23.51
CA ARG A 165 10.67 -28.34 23.54
C ARG A 165 10.45 -28.97 22.17
N ARG A 166 9.53 -28.42 21.36
CA ARG A 166 9.28 -28.91 20.00
C ARG A 166 10.43 -28.56 19.05
N LEU A 167 11.02 -27.37 19.18
CA LEU A 167 12.21 -27.00 18.41
C LEU A 167 13.36 -27.97 18.67
N PHE A 168 13.61 -28.39 19.92
CA PHE A 168 14.64 -29.39 20.22
C PHE A 168 14.47 -30.70 19.46
N TYR A 169 13.23 -31.22 19.40
CA TYR A 169 12.95 -32.44 18.65
C TYR A 169 13.19 -32.24 17.15
N GLU A 170 12.69 -31.13 16.59
CA GLU A 170 12.89 -30.80 15.17
C GLU A 170 14.37 -30.59 14.82
N MET A 171 15.16 -29.99 15.72
CA MET A 171 16.60 -29.82 15.57
C MET A 171 17.33 -31.16 15.59
N ALA A 172 16.99 -32.04 16.52
CA ALA A 172 17.58 -33.37 16.59
C ALA A 172 17.28 -34.19 15.33
N ASP A 173 16.04 -34.16 14.84
CA ASP A 173 15.62 -34.84 13.62
C ASP A 173 16.34 -34.27 12.38
N ALA A 174 16.58 -32.96 12.35
CA ALA A 174 17.34 -32.28 11.30
C ALA A 174 18.86 -32.52 11.37
N GLY A 175 19.36 -33.29 12.34
CA GLY A 175 20.78 -33.58 12.50
C GLY A 175 21.60 -32.40 13.02
N TRP A 176 21.00 -31.55 13.86
CA TRP A 176 21.68 -30.40 14.46
C TRP A 176 22.91 -30.80 15.26
N ASP A 177 24.02 -30.09 15.06
CA ASP A 177 25.24 -30.29 15.85
C ASP A 177 25.14 -29.52 17.17
N TRP A 178 25.17 -30.25 18.29
CA TRP A 178 25.05 -29.70 19.64
C TRP A 178 26.41 -29.35 20.26
N GLU A 179 27.52 -29.80 19.66
CA GLU A 179 28.88 -29.66 20.20
C GLU A 179 29.67 -28.52 19.52
N GLU A 180 29.06 -27.81 18.57
CA GLU A 180 29.70 -26.75 17.78
C GLU A 180 29.90 -25.46 18.60
N ASP A 181 31.05 -24.82 18.41
CA ASP A 181 31.38 -23.55 19.08
C ASP A 181 30.71 -22.39 18.33
N PHE A 182 29.65 -21.83 18.92
CA PHE A 182 28.81 -20.78 18.33
C PHE A 182 29.51 -19.42 18.12
N GLU A 183 30.81 -19.32 18.42
CA GLU A 183 31.66 -18.15 18.15
C GLU A 183 32.43 -18.24 16.81
N ASP A 184 32.44 -19.39 16.12
CA ASP A 184 33.11 -19.56 14.82
C ASP A 184 32.17 -19.25 13.62
N GLU A 185 32.51 -18.24 12.81
CA GLU A 185 31.74 -17.89 11.60
C GLU A 185 31.70 -19.03 10.55
N GLY A 186 32.66 -19.96 10.58
CA GLY A 186 32.68 -21.14 9.70
C GLY A 186 31.60 -22.17 10.02
N ALA A 187 31.23 -22.31 11.31
CA ALA A 187 30.18 -23.19 11.80
C ALA A 187 28.78 -22.72 11.36
N ASP A 188 28.56 -21.40 11.40
CA ASP A 188 27.29 -20.76 11.01
C ASP A 188 26.87 -21.12 9.58
N GLU A 189 27.79 -21.21 8.61
CA GLU A 189 27.42 -21.50 7.22
C GLU A 189 27.00 -22.96 7.03
N ALA A 190 27.64 -23.91 7.72
CA ALA A 190 27.25 -25.32 7.69
C ALA A 190 25.84 -25.52 8.28
N MET A 191 25.55 -24.88 9.42
CA MET A 191 24.21 -24.89 10.00
C MET A 191 23.18 -24.18 9.11
N LEU A 192 23.55 -23.08 8.45
CA LEU A 192 22.67 -22.40 7.49
C LEU A 192 22.34 -23.29 6.29
N GLU A 193 23.24 -24.15 5.83
CA GLU A 193 22.94 -25.14 4.78
C GLU A 193 21.86 -26.12 5.23
N ILE A 194 21.91 -26.61 6.48
CA ILE A 194 20.85 -27.46 7.06
C ILE A 194 19.51 -26.72 7.07
N LEU A 195 19.49 -25.46 7.50
CA LEU A 195 18.26 -24.65 7.50
C LEU A 195 17.71 -24.34 6.10
N ARG A 196 18.60 -24.29 5.10
CA ARG A 196 18.26 -24.08 3.70
C ARG A 196 17.69 -25.33 3.03
N ASP A 197 17.93 -26.52 3.58
CA ASP A 197 17.44 -27.77 3.04
C ASP A 197 15.91 -27.81 2.98
N GLU A 198 15.36 -28.32 1.86
CA GLU A 198 13.93 -28.41 1.58
C GLU A 198 13.32 -29.78 1.87
N THR A 199 14.05 -30.67 2.54
CA THR A 199 13.59 -32.01 2.95
C THR A 199 12.45 -31.96 3.98
N GLU A 200 11.79 -33.12 4.18
CA GLU A 200 10.68 -33.25 5.13
C GLU A 200 11.13 -33.06 6.59
N ASP A 201 12.39 -33.35 6.91
CA ASP A 201 12.98 -33.25 8.25
C ASP A 201 13.46 -31.82 8.60
N SER A 202 13.01 -30.81 7.85
CA SER A 202 13.40 -29.42 8.07
C SER A 202 12.67 -28.79 9.27
N ILE A 203 13.43 -28.03 10.08
CA ILE A 203 12.92 -27.29 11.24
C ILE A 203 11.81 -26.31 10.81
N GLU A 204 10.66 -26.32 11.49
CA GLU A 204 9.44 -25.67 11.00
C GLU A 204 9.61 -24.15 10.88
N VAL A 205 10.27 -23.51 11.85
CA VAL A 205 10.53 -22.05 11.81
C VAL A 205 11.41 -21.66 10.60
N ALA A 206 12.41 -22.47 10.27
CA ALA A 206 13.28 -22.22 9.12
C ALA A 206 12.53 -22.44 7.80
N LYS A 207 11.73 -23.51 7.71
CA LYS A 207 10.84 -23.76 6.57
C LYS A 207 9.86 -22.61 6.33
N VAL A 208 9.23 -22.12 7.39
CA VAL A 208 8.35 -20.93 7.35
C VAL A 208 9.12 -19.70 6.86
N ALA A 209 10.31 -19.44 7.39
CA ALA A 209 11.15 -18.33 6.94
C ALA A 209 11.50 -18.44 5.45
N ARG A 210 11.91 -19.62 4.96
CA ARG A 210 12.18 -19.84 3.52
C ARG A 210 10.99 -19.50 2.65
N HIS A 211 9.82 -20.04 3.00
CA HIS A 211 8.61 -19.83 2.21
C HIS A 211 8.17 -18.36 2.21
N MET A 212 8.20 -17.70 3.37
CA MET A 212 7.84 -16.29 3.50
C MET A 212 8.81 -15.39 2.74
N VAL A 213 10.12 -15.60 2.89
CA VAL A 213 11.14 -14.83 2.17
C VAL A 213 11.01 -15.05 0.67
N ALA A 214 10.92 -16.29 0.20
CA ALA A 214 10.79 -16.58 -1.23
C ALA A 214 9.52 -15.95 -1.84
N ALA A 215 8.39 -16.01 -1.14
CA ALA A 215 7.17 -15.32 -1.57
C ALA A 215 7.35 -13.79 -1.59
N ALA A 216 8.00 -13.21 -0.58
CA ALA A 216 8.31 -11.79 -0.51
C ALA A 216 9.24 -11.33 -1.65
N ARG A 217 10.21 -12.15 -2.07
CA ARG A 217 11.09 -11.85 -3.22
C ARG A 217 10.34 -11.66 -4.54
N THR A 218 9.17 -12.30 -4.66
CA THR A 218 8.31 -12.22 -5.86
C THR A 218 7.18 -11.19 -5.74
N SER A 219 7.07 -10.52 -4.57
CA SER A 219 5.99 -9.61 -4.27
C SER A 219 6.50 -8.19 -4.06
N TYR A 220 5.73 -7.21 -4.53
CA TYR A 220 6.08 -5.81 -4.42
C TYR A 220 4.88 -4.99 -3.92
N GLN A 221 5.13 -4.19 -2.90
CA GLN A 221 4.23 -3.15 -2.42
C GLN A 221 4.95 -1.81 -2.56
N ASP A 222 4.37 -0.90 -3.33
CA ASP A 222 4.93 0.44 -3.61
C ASP A 222 6.44 0.42 -3.93
N TYR A 223 6.78 -0.48 -4.86
CA TYR A 223 8.13 -0.70 -5.37
C TYR A 223 9.15 -1.25 -4.35
N ARG A 224 8.70 -1.69 -3.19
CA ARG A 224 9.53 -2.35 -2.18
C ARG A 224 9.05 -3.77 -1.95
N ARG A 225 9.96 -4.62 -1.51
CA ARG A 225 9.59 -5.94 -1.00
C ARG A 225 9.02 -5.78 0.40
N PRO A 226 8.01 -6.57 0.76
CA PRO A 226 7.46 -6.52 2.10
C PRO A 226 8.50 -7.03 3.09
N ARG A 227 8.55 -6.40 4.27
CA ARG A 227 9.28 -6.91 5.42
C ARG A 227 8.54 -8.12 5.98
N VAL A 228 9.28 -9.18 6.28
CA VAL A 228 8.74 -10.41 6.86
C VAL A 228 8.99 -10.40 8.37
N ARG A 229 7.95 -10.61 9.16
CA ARG A 229 8.02 -10.76 10.61
C ARG A 229 7.52 -12.15 11.01
N ILE A 230 8.35 -12.90 11.73
CA ILE A 230 7.99 -14.19 12.34
C ILE A 230 7.87 -13.96 13.84
N LEU A 231 6.68 -14.17 14.40
CA LEU A 231 6.40 -13.96 15.82
C LEU A 231 6.35 -15.32 16.54
N MET A 232 7.40 -15.60 17.30
CA MET A 232 7.55 -16.80 18.13
C MET A 232 6.86 -16.58 19.48
N SER A 233 5.54 -16.75 19.51
CA SER A 233 4.68 -16.42 20.66
C SER A 233 4.93 -17.24 21.93
N ARG A 234 5.74 -18.30 21.86
CA ARG A 234 5.96 -19.28 22.94
C ARG A 234 7.43 -19.66 23.14
N VAL A 235 8.33 -18.84 22.62
CA VAL A 235 9.78 -18.98 22.78
C VAL A 235 10.30 -17.70 23.39
N SER A 236 11.18 -17.80 24.38
CA SER A 236 11.82 -16.66 25.03
C SER A 236 13.30 -16.65 24.69
N GLU A 237 13.82 -15.53 24.22
CA GLU A 237 15.27 -15.38 24.04
C GLU A 237 15.98 -15.22 25.37
N GLY A 238 17.19 -15.77 25.50
CA GLY A 238 18.02 -15.74 26.70
C GLY A 238 17.72 -16.86 27.71
N GLU A 239 16.74 -17.74 27.43
CA GLU A 239 16.51 -18.94 28.23
C GLU A 239 17.35 -20.14 27.75
N ASN A 240 17.70 -20.17 26.46
CA ASN A 240 18.48 -21.25 25.87
C ASN A 240 19.37 -20.80 24.71
N ASP A 241 20.68 -20.88 24.90
CA ASP A 241 21.67 -20.42 23.91
C ASP A 241 21.57 -21.13 22.55
N VAL A 242 21.16 -22.40 22.53
CA VAL A 242 21.05 -23.18 21.28
C VAL A 242 19.84 -22.75 20.46
N VAL A 243 18.70 -22.51 21.12
CA VAL A 243 17.51 -21.94 20.46
C VAL A 243 17.80 -20.52 19.99
N ASP A 244 18.48 -19.71 20.79
CA ASP A 244 18.86 -18.35 20.43
C ASP A 244 19.79 -18.33 19.21
N HIS A 245 20.73 -19.28 19.13
CA HIS A 245 21.59 -19.47 17.97
C HIS A 245 20.78 -19.82 16.72
N LEU A 246 19.87 -20.80 16.80
CA LEU A 246 18.94 -21.13 15.71
C LEU A 246 18.18 -19.88 15.21
N LEU A 247 17.58 -19.11 16.11
CA LEU A 247 16.81 -17.91 15.74
C LEU A 247 17.70 -16.85 15.08
N ARG A 248 18.95 -16.71 15.51
CA ARG A 248 19.94 -15.83 14.88
C ARG A 248 20.26 -16.25 13.45
N LEU A 249 20.43 -17.55 13.20
CA LEU A 249 20.63 -18.09 11.86
C LEU A 249 19.37 -17.92 10.98
N VAL A 250 18.18 -18.15 11.54
CA VAL A 250 16.91 -17.91 10.83
C VAL A 250 16.81 -16.45 10.36
N ARG A 251 17.20 -15.47 11.19
CA ARG A 251 17.21 -14.05 10.78
C ARG A 251 18.13 -13.78 9.58
N LYS A 252 19.26 -14.49 9.47
CA LYS A 252 20.18 -14.36 8.31
C LYS A 252 19.56 -14.85 6.99
N MET A 253 18.46 -15.61 7.02
CA MET A 253 17.81 -16.15 5.82
C MET A 253 17.11 -15.11 4.94
N GLY A 254 16.78 -13.93 5.49
CA GLY A 254 16.23 -12.81 4.72
C GLY A 254 17.18 -12.34 3.60
N GLY A 255 18.49 -12.45 3.84
CA GLY A 255 19.54 -11.96 2.94
C GLY A 255 19.55 -10.43 2.86
N GLY A 256 20.19 -9.89 1.82
CA GLY A 256 20.29 -8.43 1.62
C GLY A 256 19.06 -7.78 0.96
N ASP A 257 18.07 -8.58 0.54
CA ASP A 257 16.98 -8.13 -0.32
C ASP A 257 15.58 -8.25 0.31
N VAL A 258 15.43 -8.98 1.41
CA VAL A 258 14.20 -9.06 2.22
C VAL A 258 14.56 -8.87 3.69
N ASP A 259 13.98 -7.86 4.32
CA ASP A 259 14.12 -7.66 5.76
C ASP A 259 13.31 -8.74 6.49
N LEU A 260 14.01 -9.64 7.19
CA LEU A 260 13.44 -10.74 7.97
C LEU A 260 13.68 -10.48 9.46
N VAL A 261 12.59 -10.25 10.18
CA VAL A 261 12.59 -10.05 11.62
C VAL A 261 11.98 -11.28 12.29
N VAL A 262 12.65 -11.77 13.32
CA VAL A 262 12.12 -12.81 14.22
C VAL A 262 11.96 -12.19 15.60
N GLU A 263 10.74 -12.14 16.11
CA GLU A 263 10.40 -11.61 17.44
C GLU A 263 9.97 -12.76 18.35
N THR A 264 10.40 -12.72 19.61
CA THR A 264 10.10 -13.73 20.64
C THR A 264 9.17 -13.19 21.71
N ALA A 265 8.64 -14.06 22.57
CA ALA A 265 7.62 -13.72 23.58
C ALA A 265 8.08 -12.65 24.58
N ASN A 266 9.39 -12.52 24.80
CA ASN A 266 10.02 -11.53 25.68
C ASN A 266 10.84 -10.48 24.91
N GLY A 267 10.91 -10.58 23.59
CA GLY A 267 11.66 -9.64 22.74
C GLY A 267 10.92 -8.31 22.55
N PRO A 268 11.65 -7.22 22.25
CA PRO A 268 11.02 -5.95 21.92
C PRO A 268 10.20 -6.07 20.63
N GLY A 269 8.94 -5.67 20.65
CA GLY A 269 8.10 -5.62 19.45
C GLY A 269 6.63 -5.93 19.73
N ILE A 270 5.95 -6.46 18.72
CA ILE A 270 4.49 -6.63 18.70
C ILE A 270 4.03 -7.57 19.84
N LEU A 271 4.85 -8.55 20.20
CA LEU A 271 4.51 -9.49 21.28
C LEU A 271 4.58 -8.88 22.68
N THR A 272 5.35 -7.82 22.90
CA THR A 272 5.53 -7.18 24.22
C THR A 272 4.84 -5.82 24.36
N GLU A 273 4.34 -5.27 23.26
CA GLU A 273 3.50 -4.07 23.25
C GLU A 273 2.17 -4.29 23.97
N ALA A 274 1.67 -3.24 24.62
CA ALA A 274 0.36 -3.26 25.27
C ALA A 274 -0.74 -3.35 24.21
N THR A 275 -1.70 -4.26 24.39
CA THR A 275 -2.87 -4.31 23.51
C THR A 275 -3.69 -3.03 23.72
N PRO A 276 -3.93 -2.22 22.68
CA PRO A 276 -4.78 -1.05 22.80
C PRO A 276 -6.25 -1.47 23.05
N PRO A 277 -7.09 -0.58 23.60
CA PRO A 277 -8.53 -0.80 23.66
C PRO A 277 -9.10 -1.15 22.28
N LEU A 278 -10.13 -1.99 22.23
CA LEU A 278 -10.67 -2.52 20.97
C LEU A 278 -11.05 -1.40 19.96
N GLU A 279 -11.68 -0.33 20.44
CA GLU A 279 -12.08 0.80 19.58
C GLU A 279 -10.86 1.48 18.93
N GLU A 280 -9.79 1.70 19.70
CA GLU A 280 -8.53 2.24 19.20
C GLU A 280 -7.82 1.26 18.27
N ALA A 281 -7.81 -0.04 18.60
CA ALA A 281 -7.27 -1.08 17.74
C ALA A 281 -7.95 -1.10 16.36
N ILE A 282 -9.29 -1.06 16.35
CA ILE A 282 -10.08 -1.01 15.11
C ILE A 282 -9.78 0.27 14.33
N ALA A 283 -9.72 1.43 15.00
CA ALA A 283 -9.33 2.68 14.36
C ALA A 283 -7.95 2.56 13.72
N ASN A 284 -6.93 2.06 14.42
CA ASN A 284 -5.57 1.88 13.89
C ASN A 284 -5.52 0.90 12.70
N LEU A 285 -6.34 -0.16 12.71
CA LEU A 285 -6.40 -1.13 11.63
C LEU A 285 -7.08 -0.58 10.37
N VAL A 286 -8.07 0.30 10.55
CA VAL A 286 -8.90 0.81 9.46
C VAL A 286 -8.39 2.15 8.95
N GLU A 287 -7.95 3.06 9.81
CA GLU A 287 -7.44 4.37 9.43
C GLU A 287 -6.04 4.23 8.86
N ALA A 288 -5.85 4.77 7.66
CA ALA A 288 -4.51 4.91 7.10
C ALA A 288 -4.21 6.39 7.13
N ASP A 289 -3.10 6.77 7.75
CA ASP A 289 -2.57 8.10 7.55
C ASP A 289 -1.89 8.11 6.17
N TYR A 290 -2.70 8.41 5.16
CA TYR A 290 -2.26 8.50 3.76
C TYR A 290 -1.17 9.54 3.54
N TYR A 291 -0.97 10.46 4.49
CA TYR A 291 -0.07 11.59 4.36
C TYR A 291 1.16 11.52 5.26
N LYS A 292 1.28 10.47 6.11
CA LYS A 292 2.42 10.30 7.04
C LYS A 292 3.78 10.35 6.35
N ASP A 293 3.86 9.75 5.16
CA ASP A 293 5.08 9.63 4.37
C ASP A 293 5.22 10.75 3.31
N PHE A 294 4.39 11.80 3.38
CA PHE A 294 4.50 12.92 2.45
C PHE A 294 5.71 13.79 2.76
N THR A 295 6.46 14.11 1.72
CA THR A 295 7.55 15.08 1.82
C THR A 295 7.01 16.50 2.06
N ALA A 296 7.79 17.32 2.76
CA ALA A 296 7.45 18.73 3.03
C ALA A 296 7.30 19.58 1.76
N THR A 297 7.96 19.15 0.68
CA THR A 297 7.76 19.65 -0.68
C THR A 297 7.17 18.51 -1.51
N VAL A 298 6.09 18.74 -2.24
CA VAL A 298 5.46 17.73 -3.09
C VAL A 298 5.54 18.13 -4.55
N ASN A 299 5.88 17.14 -5.39
CA ASN A 299 5.85 17.29 -6.84
C ASN A 299 4.42 17.02 -7.32
N VAL A 300 3.82 17.97 -8.02
CA VAL A 300 2.43 17.87 -8.48
C VAL A 300 2.38 17.75 -10.01
N ASP A 301 1.66 16.73 -10.48
CA ASP A 301 1.44 16.51 -11.92
C ASP A 301 0.35 17.45 -12.47
N CYS A 302 0.30 17.60 -13.80
CA CYS A 302 -0.67 18.45 -14.51
C CYS A 302 -2.12 18.18 -14.09
N SER A 303 -2.45 16.92 -13.79
CA SER A 303 -3.80 16.53 -13.41
C SER A 303 -4.24 17.09 -12.03
N VAL A 304 -3.29 17.43 -11.16
CA VAL A 304 -3.57 18.10 -9.88
C VAL A 304 -4.03 19.54 -10.13
N PHE A 305 -3.38 20.24 -11.07
CA PHE A 305 -3.80 21.59 -11.46
C PHE A 305 -5.19 21.60 -12.08
N MET A 306 -5.53 20.58 -12.87
CA MET A 306 -6.89 20.40 -13.38
C MET A 306 -7.91 20.30 -12.24
N ALA A 307 -7.57 19.61 -11.15
CA ALA A 307 -8.43 19.54 -9.97
C ALA A 307 -8.49 20.85 -9.19
N LEU A 308 -7.36 21.57 -9.03
CA LEU A 308 -7.29 22.85 -8.31
C LEU A 308 -7.86 24.05 -9.08
N ALA A 309 -8.01 23.96 -10.40
CA ALA A 309 -8.54 25.05 -11.21
C ALA A 309 -9.98 24.82 -11.67
N SER A 310 -10.43 23.57 -11.76
CA SER A 310 -11.75 23.22 -12.31
C SER A 310 -12.89 23.82 -11.49
N ASP A 311 -13.85 24.42 -12.20
CA ASP A 311 -15.11 24.89 -11.60
C ASP A 311 -15.84 23.78 -10.84
N PHE A 312 -15.75 22.53 -11.33
CA PHE A 312 -16.35 21.38 -10.67
C PHE A 312 -15.85 21.20 -9.22
N SER A 313 -14.57 21.47 -8.97
CA SER A 313 -14.00 21.32 -7.62
C SER A 313 -14.37 22.46 -6.68
N HIS A 314 -14.77 23.62 -7.21
CA HIS A 314 -14.97 24.85 -6.45
C HIS A 314 -16.42 25.30 -6.34
N MET A 315 -17.35 24.56 -6.96
CA MET A 315 -18.78 24.82 -6.95
C MET A 315 -19.54 23.63 -6.36
N ALA A 316 -20.73 23.89 -5.81
CA ALA A 316 -21.66 22.84 -5.40
C ALA A 316 -22.50 22.39 -6.62
N ILE A 317 -22.00 21.40 -7.37
CA ILE A 317 -22.67 20.90 -8.57
C ILE A 317 -23.33 19.56 -8.29
N GLY A 318 -24.68 19.53 -8.28
CA GLY A 318 -25.46 18.30 -8.15
C GLY A 318 -25.54 17.48 -9.45
N PRO A 319 -25.89 16.18 -9.39
CA PRO A 319 -25.88 15.24 -10.52
C PRO A 319 -26.88 15.57 -11.65
N ASP A 320 -27.83 16.47 -11.38
CA ASP A 320 -28.84 16.95 -12.32
C ASP A 320 -28.49 18.31 -12.95
N SER A 321 -27.31 18.86 -12.64
CA SER A 321 -26.87 20.13 -13.22
C SER A 321 -26.64 20.02 -14.73
N GLU A 322 -27.18 20.98 -15.48
CA GLU A 322 -26.97 21.12 -16.93
C GLU A 322 -25.50 21.37 -17.32
N LEU A 323 -24.66 21.77 -16.36
CA LEU A 323 -23.22 21.94 -16.56
C LEU A 323 -22.51 20.59 -16.78
N LEU A 324 -23.12 19.47 -16.39
CA LEU A 324 -22.54 18.13 -16.45
C LEU A 324 -22.69 17.49 -17.83
N ARG A 325 -21.64 17.62 -18.65
CA ARG A 325 -21.66 17.17 -20.05
C ARG A 325 -21.39 15.68 -20.27
N SER A 326 -20.83 14.98 -19.28
CA SER A 326 -20.42 13.58 -19.44
C SER A 326 -21.01 12.69 -18.36
N LYS A 327 -21.23 11.42 -18.69
CA LYS A 327 -21.68 10.40 -17.72
C LYS A 327 -20.75 10.33 -16.50
N GLN A 328 -19.45 10.53 -16.72
CA GLN A 328 -18.46 10.57 -15.63
C GLN A 328 -18.69 11.77 -14.70
N HIS A 329 -18.96 12.97 -15.23
CA HIS A 329 -19.25 14.14 -14.40
C HIS A 329 -20.47 13.93 -13.50
N ARG A 330 -21.50 13.23 -14.01
CA ARG A 330 -22.70 12.90 -13.21
C ARG A 330 -22.39 11.92 -12.09
N ILE A 331 -21.57 10.90 -12.37
CA ILE A 331 -21.10 9.96 -11.35
C ILE A 331 -20.28 10.70 -10.28
N ASP A 332 -19.35 11.57 -10.70
CA ASP A 332 -18.50 12.34 -9.79
C ASP A 332 -19.34 13.31 -8.93
N ALA A 333 -20.43 13.88 -9.48
CA ALA A 333 -21.31 14.79 -8.77
C ALA A 333 -22.20 14.05 -7.75
N THR A 334 -22.72 12.87 -8.10
CA THR A 334 -23.40 11.99 -7.14
C THR A 334 -22.47 11.63 -5.98
N ASP A 335 -21.23 11.26 -6.30
CA ASP A 335 -20.21 10.90 -5.31
C ASP A 335 -19.90 12.06 -4.35
N GLU A 336 -19.79 13.31 -4.84
CA GLU A 336 -19.57 14.48 -3.98
C GLU A 336 -20.78 14.85 -3.11
N VAL A 337 -22.00 14.61 -3.59
CA VAL A 337 -23.22 14.81 -2.77
C VAL A 337 -23.29 13.79 -1.64
N GLU A 338 -22.92 12.53 -1.92
CA GLU A 338 -22.96 11.45 -0.92
C GLU A 338 -21.80 11.49 0.07
N ASN A 339 -20.59 11.86 -0.38
CA ASN A 339 -19.35 11.72 0.39
C ASN A 339 -18.66 13.07 0.70
N GLY A 340 -19.28 14.18 0.30
CA GLY A 340 -18.72 15.52 0.45
C GLY A 340 -17.70 15.92 -0.62
N PRO A 341 -17.29 17.20 -0.65
CA PRO A 341 -16.41 17.75 -1.69
C PRO A 341 -15.01 17.13 -1.63
N ARG A 342 -14.57 16.50 -2.72
CA ARG A 342 -13.27 15.81 -2.78
C ARG A 342 -12.08 16.77 -2.74
N LEU A 343 -12.29 18.02 -3.14
CA LEU A 343 -11.29 19.07 -2.97
C LEU A 343 -10.93 19.25 -1.49
N VAL A 344 -11.93 19.37 -0.61
CA VAL A 344 -11.75 19.61 0.84
C VAL A 344 -11.33 18.35 1.56
N ASN A 345 -11.98 17.22 1.27
CA ASN A 345 -11.80 16.00 2.06
C ASN A 345 -10.59 15.15 1.59
N THR A 346 -9.94 15.51 0.49
CA THR A 346 -8.87 14.67 -0.09
C THR A 346 -7.73 15.47 -0.67
N LEU A 347 -7.98 16.41 -1.58
CA LEU A 347 -6.88 17.11 -2.24
C LEU A 347 -6.19 18.12 -1.32
N TYR A 348 -6.93 18.96 -0.61
CA TYR A 348 -6.35 19.93 0.33
C TYR A 348 -5.49 19.26 1.40
N PRO A 349 -5.96 18.23 2.15
CA PRO A 349 -5.14 17.54 3.13
C PRO A 349 -3.79 17.03 2.58
N ALA A 350 -3.75 16.64 1.30
CA ALA A 350 -2.55 16.16 0.62
C ALA A 350 -1.50 17.26 0.31
N ILE A 351 -1.92 18.52 0.14
CA ILE A 351 -1.06 19.63 -0.32
C ILE A 351 -0.91 20.77 0.69
N THR A 352 -1.81 20.84 1.67
CA THR A 352 -1.80 21.83 2.74
C THR A 352 -0.52 21.71 3.58
N GLY A 353 0.02 22.85 3.99
CA GLY A 353 1.28 22.95 4.74
C GLY A 353 2.54 22.60 3.93
N ARG A 354 2.42 22.22 2.65
CA ARG A 354 3.52 21.71 1.82
C ARG A 354 3.86 22.66 0.68
N THR A 355 5.14 22.72 0.33
CA THR A 355 5.59 23.49 -0.84
C THR A 355 5.25 22.72 -2.10
N LEU A 356 4.66 23.38 -3.10
CA LEU A 356 4.24 22.75 -4.35
C LEU A 356 5.26 23.04 -5.46
N VAL A 357 5.78 22.00 -6.08
CA VAL A 357 6.69 22.09 -7.24
C VAL A 357 6.14 21.31 -8.42
N CYS A 358 6.43 21.73 -9.65
CA CYS A 358 6.16 20.95 -10.85
C CYS A 358 7.15 21.21 -11.97
N THR A 359 7.37 20.21 -12.82
CA THR A 359 8.18 20.35 -14.03
C THR A 359 7.55 21.32 -15.03
N ARG A 360 8.38 22.04 -15.79
CA ARG A 360 7.94 22.96 -16.84
C ARG A 360 6.99 22.33 -17.86
N GLU A 361 7.21 21.09 -18.32
CA GLU A 361 6.25 20.45 -19.24
C GLU A 361 4.84 20.33 -18.64
N ALA A 362 4.75 20.04 -17.34
CA ALA A 362 3.47 19.86 -16.67
C ALA A 362 2.74 21.21 -16.56
N ALA A 363 3.46 22.28 -16.22
CA ALA A 363 2.93 23.64 -16.19
C ALA A 363 2.49 24.09 -17.58
N ASP A 364 3.36 23.99 -18.60
CA ASP A 364 3.07 24.45 -19.97
C ASP A 364 1.90 23.69 -20.59
N THR A 365 1.82 22.37 -20.37
CA THR A 365 0.70 21.55 -20.83
C THR A 365 -0.61 22.01 -20.19
N PHE A 366 -0.61 22.25 -18.89
CA PHE A 366 -1.79 22.72 -18.17
C PHE A 366 -2.23 24.12 -18.61
N LEU A 367 -1.30 25.07 -18.67
CA LEU A 367 -1.56 26.45 -19.08
C LEU A 367 -2.15 26.51 -20.49
N LYS A 368 -1.63 25.70 -21.42
CA LYS A 368 -2.20 25.56 -22.77
C LYS A 368 -3.64 25.06 -22.74
N ILE A 369 -3.92 23.99 -21.98
CA ILE A 369 -5.27 23.43 -21.86
C ILE A 369 -6.26 24.48 -21.34
N VAL A 370 -5.91 25.18 -20.25
CA VAL A 370 -6.80 26.19 -19.65
C VAL A 370 -6.97 27.39 -20.59
N GLY A 371 -5.91 27.82 -21.28
CA GLY A 371 -5.99 28.89 -22.28
C GLY A 371 -7.01 28.59 -23.38
N ASP A 372 -6.96 27.36 -23.91
CA ASP A 372 -7.77 26.92 -25.04
C ASP A 372 -9.24 26.69 -24.66
N ILE A 373 -9.50 25.98 -23.56
CA ILE A 373 -10.86 25.48 -23.25
C ILE A 373 -11.45 25.98 -21.94
N GLY A 374 -10.65 26.60 -21.05
CA GLY A 374 -11.08 26.97 -19.70
C GLY A 374 -12.11 28.12 -19.66
N THR A 375 -12.95 28.11 -18.63
CA THR A 375 -13.83 29.26 -18.27
C THR A 375 -13.02 30.44 -17.76
N GLU A 376 -13.66 31.60 -17.56
CA GLU A 376 -12.95 32.79 -17.06
C GLU A 376 -12.54 32.61 -15.59
N GLU A 377 -13.36 31.90 -14.81
CA GLU A 377 -13.10 31.51 -13.43
C GLU A 377 -11.97 30.46 -13.33
N GLU A 378 -11.97 29.43 -14.20
CA GLU A 378 -10.88 28.45 -14.29
C GLU A 378 -9.54 29.12 -14.66
N LYS A 379 -9.57 30.11 -15.56
CA LYS A 379 -8.41 30.96 -15.88
C LYS A 379 -7.99 31.82 -14.70
N ALA A 380 -8.93 32.42 -13.98
CA ALA A 380 -8.63 33.22 -12.79
C ALA A 380 -7.95 32.38 -11.70
N ARG A 381 -8.44 31.17 -11.40
CA ARG A 381 -7.78 30.25 -10.47
C ARG A 381 -6.39 29.87 -10.97
N THR A 382 -6.25 29.58 -12.26
CA THR A 382 -4.95 29.25 -12.87
C THR A 382 -3.91 30.36 -12.70
N ARG A 383 -4.32 31.64 -12.82
CA ARG A 383 -3.46 32.79 -12.53
C ARG A 383 -2.97 32.78 -11.09
N ILE A 384 -3.86 32.52 -10.13
CA ILE A 384 -3.52 32.41 -8.71
C ILE A 384 -2.52 31.27 -8.45
N LEU A 385 -2.61 30.16 -9.19
CA LEU A 385 -1.71 29.02 -9.03
C LEU A 385 -0.28 29.30 -9.54
N PHE A 386 -0.10 30.05 -10.63
CA PHE A 386 1.19 30.13 -11.35
C PHE A 386 1.81 31.52 -11.48
N GLU A 387 1.03 32.60 -11.56
CA GLU A 387 1.60 33.93 -11.80
C GLU A 387 2.50 34.32 -10.63
N LYS A 388 3.70 34.84 -10.90
CA LYS A 388 4.56 35.37 -9.83
C LYS A 388 3.93 36.66 -9.27
N GLY A 389 4.03 36.86 -7.96
CA GLY A 389 3.58 38.10 -7.34
C GLY A 389 4.37 39.30 -7.87
N GLU A 390 3.74 40.46 -7.95
CA GLU A 390 4.39 41.72 -8.36
C GLU A 390 5.36 42.25 -7.29
N VAL A 391 5.38 41.63 -6.10
CA VAL A 391 6.20 42.03 -4.95
C VAL A 391 7.54 41.28 -4.96
N PRO A 392 8.69 41.96 -4.83
CA PRO A 392 10.00 41.31 -4.76
C PRO A 392 10.07 40.26 -3.64
N GLU A 393 10.71 39.12 -3.89
CA GLU A 393 10.81 37.96 -2.97
C GLU A 393 11.34 38.32 -1.58
N ALA A 394 12.09 39.42 -1.44
CA ALA A 394 12.74 39.85 -0.21
C ALA A 394 11.79 40.45 0.86
N GLU A 395 10.56 40.86 0.53
CA GLU A 395 9.71 41.65 1.46
C GLU A 395 8.25 41.17 1.66
N GLY A 396 7.84 40.00 1.15
CA GLY A 396 6.46 39.59 1.41
C GLY A 396 5.96 38.24 0.92
N THR A 397 6.74 37.16 1.04
CA THR A 397 6.28 35.80 0.68
C THR A 397 4.98 35.41 1.39
N ASP A 398 4.81 35.78 2.65
CA ASP A 398 3.61 35.42 3.42
C ASP A 398 2.41 36.33 3.10
N ARG A 399 2.67 37.60 2.74
CA ARG A 399 1.62 38.52 2.28
C ARG A 399 1.07 38.09 0.92
N ASP A 400 1.93 37.66 -0.01
CA ASP A 400 1.49 37.15 -1.31
C ASP A 400 0.70 35.84 -1.15
N ARG A 401 1.17 34.92 -0.30
CA ARG A 401 0.43 33.69 0.06
C ARG A 401 -0.96 34.00 0.59
N ALA A 402 -1.06 34.85 1.62
CA ALA A 402 -2.35 35.24 2.20
C ALA A 402 -3.26 35.97 1.20
N ARG A 403 -2.69 36.74 0.27
CA ARG A 403 -3.45 37.35 -0.83
C ARG A 403 -4.00 36.29 -1.77
N ARG A 404 -3.19 35.31 -2.20
CA ARG A 404 -3.62 34.23 -3.10
C ARG A 404 -4.70 33.35 -2.49
N VAL A 405 -4.54 32.98 -1.22
CA VAL A 405 -5.57 32.20 -0.50
C VAL A 405 -6.89 32.97 -0.48
N ARG A 406 -6.88 34.27 -0.18
CA ARG A 406 -8.09 35.12 -0.22
C ARG A 406 -8.72 35.17 -1.60
N LEU A 407 -7.93 35.40 -2.65
CA LEU A 407 -8.43 35.40 -4.03
C LEU A 407 -9.01 34.03 -4.44
N LEU A 408 -8.38 32.94 -4.02
CA LEU A 408 -8.88 31.59 -4.30
C LEU A 408 -10.18 31.32 -3.55
N GLN A 409 -10.30 31.82 -2.31
CA GLN A 409 -11.51 31.72 -1.52
C GLN A 409 -12.68 32.47 -2.15
N GLU A 410 -12.46 33.64 -2.75
CA GLU A 410 -13.48 34.38 -3.50
C GLU A 410 -14.01 33.59 -4.72
N LEU A 411 -13.20 32.67 -5.26
CA LEU A 411 -13.54 31.82 -6.40
C LEU A 411 -14.01 30.41 -6.01
N SER A 412 -14.27 30.15 -4.72
CA SER A 412 -14.69 28.85 -4.21
C SER A 412 -15.81 28.94 -3.17
N VAL A 413 -16.80 28.06 -3.28
CA VAL A 413 -17.84 27.90 -2.24
C VAL A 413 -17.36 27.10 -1.04
N TYR A 414 -16.18 26.49 -1.14
CA TYR A 414 -15.59 25.64 -0.10
C TYR A 414 -14.46 26.39 0.63
N PRO A 415 -14.19 26.06 1.90
CA PRO A 415 -13.11 26.68 2.65
C PRO A 415 -11.75 26.33 2.03
N VAL A 416 -10.95 27.36 1.77
CA VAL A 416 -9.56 27.24 1.30
C VAL A 416 -8.62 27.29 2.50
N PRO A 417 -7.71 26.32 2.65
CA PRO A 417 -6.75 26.28 3.76
C PRO A 417 -5.84 27.51 3.80
N GLU A 418 -5.64 28.10 4.98
CA GLU A 418 -4.83 29.31 5.17
C GLU A 418 -3.34 29.10 4.89
N ASP A 419 -2.85 27.90 5.14
CA ASP A 419 -1.45 27.48 4.98
C ASP A 419 -1.16 26.82 3.62
N LEU A 420 -2.08 26.96 2.66
CA LEU A 420 -1.85 26.53 1.28
C LEU A 420 -0.74 27.40 0.63
N ARG A 421 0.38 26.76 0.26
CA ARG A 421 1.59 27.45 -0.20
C ARG A 421 1.57 27.68 -1.72
N LEU A 422 0.90 28.75 -2.15
CA LEU A 422 0.91 29.25 -3.53
C LEU A 422 1.87 30.44 -3.69
N PRO A 423 2.43 30.69 -4.90
CA PRO A 423 2.23 29.96 -6.15
C PRO A 423 3.02 28.63 -6.21
N VAL A 424 2.66 27.79 -7.18
CA VAL A 424 3.39 26.57 -7.52
C VAL A 424 4.73 26.93 -8.16
N GLN A 425 5.81 26.32 -7.69
CA GLN A 425 7.15 26.55 -8.20
C GLN A 425 7.41 25.69 -9.45
N ILE A 426 7.75 26.34 -10.56
CA ILE A 426 8.11 25.64 -11.79
C ILE A 426 9.60 25.34 -11.77
N VAL A 427 9.94 24.06 -11.88
CA VAL A 427 11.31 23.55 -12.00
C VAL A 427 11.59 23.09 -13.42
N ASP A 428 12.86 22.89 -13.74
CA ASP A 428 13.25 22.39 -15.04
C ASP A 428 12.76 20.97 -15.27
N SER A 429 12.46 20.74 -16.54
CA SER A 429 12.10 19.49 -17.14
C SER A 429 13.19 18.43 -16.99
N VAL A 430 12.80 17.16 -17.02
CA VAL A 430 13.77 16.06 -17.18
C VAL A 430 13.70 15.56 -18.61
N SER A 431 14.78 15.79 -19.37
CA SER A 431 14.98 15.21 -20.70
C SER A 431 15.47 13.76 -20.62
N TRP A 432 15.56 13.08 -21.78
CA TRP A 432 16.14 11.74 -21.84
C TRP A 432 17.63 11.74 -21.45
N ASP A 433 18.39 12.72 -21.94
CA ASP A 433 19.82 12.84 -21.66
C ASP A 433 20.07 13.23 -20.20
N ASP A 434 19.17 14.03 -19.60
CA ASP A 434 19.16 14.27 -18.17
C ASP A 434 18.95 12.96 -17.40
N ALA A 435 18.00 12.12 -17.82
CA ALA A 435 17.76 10.83 -17.18
C ALA A 435 18.98 9.90 -17.30
N GLN A 436 19.64 9.86 -18.46
CA GLN A 436 20.88 9.09 -18.66
C GLN A 436 22.00 9.60 -17.75
N ARG A 437 22.20 10.91 -17.70
CA ARG A 437 23.19 11.55 -16.83
C ARG A 437 22.90 11.29 -15.35
N MET A 438 21.64 11.43 -14.92
CA MET A 438 21.21 11.15 -13.54
C MET A 438 21.45 9.68 -13.15
N VAL A 439 21.31 8.74 -14.08
CA VAL A 439 21.65 7.33 -13.84
C VAL A 439 23.16 7.12 -13.75
N ALA A 440 23.94 7.74 -14.65
CA ALA A 440 25.40 7.67 -14.62
C ALA A 440 25.98 8.28 -13.32
N GLU A 441 25.34 9.33 -12.79
CA GLU A 441 25.69 9.98 -11.52
C GLU A 441 25.13 9.26 -10.28
N GLY A 442 24.37 8.17 -10.45
CA GLY A 442 23.76 7.42 -9.34
C GLY A 442 22.60 8.14 -8.63
N GLN A 443 22.06 9.22 -9.20
CA GLN A 443 20.88 9.93 -8.67
C GLN A 443 19.57 9.19 -8.97
N LEU A 444 19.55 8.41 -10.05
CA LEU A 444 18.46 7.52 -10.42
C LEU A 444 18.98 6.09 -10.61
N PRO A 445 18.19 5.05 -10.29
CA PRO A 445 18.58 3.68 -10.58
C PRO A 445 18.48 3.40 -12.09
N ALA A 446 19.25 2.41 -12.58
CA ALA A 446 19.29 2.06 -14.01
C ALA A 446 17.91 1.74 -14.61
N VAL A 447 17.00 1.16 -13.81
CA VAL A 447 15.61 0.88 -14.22
C VAL A 447 14.81 2.14 -14.57
N ALA A 448 15.20 3.33 -14.08
CA ALA A 448 14.54 4.59 -14.43
C ALA A 448 14.57 4.89 -15.94
N LEU A 449 15.62 4.43 -16.65
CA LEU A 449 15.68 4.57 -18.11
C LEU A 449 14.58 3.78 -18.83
N ALA A 450 14.02 2.72 -18.23
CA ALA A 450 12.91 2.00 -18.83
C ALA A 450 11.63 2.86 -18.92
N VAL A 451 11.47 3.82 -18.01
CA VAL A 451 10.32 4.73 -17.95
C VAL A 451 10.25 5.63 -19.18
N GLY A 452 11.40 6.11 -19.64
CA GLY A 452 11.53 6.99 -20.80
C GLY A 452 11.59 6.28 -22.16
N LYS A 453 11.68 4.95 -22.20
CA LYS A 453 11.79 4.20 -23.47
C LYS A 453 10.47 4.05 -24.21
N LYS A 454 10.57 3.97 -25.54
CA LYS A 454 9.45 3.60 -26.43
C LYS A 454 8.79 2.31 -25.94
N GLY A 455 7.46 2.34 -25.80
CA GLY A 455 6.69 1.20 -25.30
C GLY A 455 6.33 1.28 -23.80
N SER A 456 6.85 2.25 -23.04
CA SER A 456 6.44 2.48 -21.63
C SER A 456 4.97 2.86 -21.49
N GLY A 457 4.37 3.40 -22.56
CA GLY A 457 2.98 3.85 -22.58
C GLY A 457 2.75 5.16 -21.83
N LEU A 458 3.81 5.85 -21.42
CA LEU A 458 3.79 7.19 -20.82
C LEU A 458 4.04 8.25 -21.90
N ASN A 459 3.61 9.49 -21.65
CA ASN A 459 3.96 10.64 -22.50
C ASN A 459 5.12 11.43 -21.86
N ALA A 460 5.73 12.34 -22.63
CA ALA A 460 6.89 13.11 -22.18
C ALA A 460 6.63 13.88 -20.87
N MET A 461 5.44 14.50 -20.73
CA MET A 461 5.04 15.21 -19.52
C MET A 461 5.02 14.30 -18.27
N ASN A 462 4.41 13.11 -18.37
CA ASN A 462 4.37 12.17 -17.25
C ASN A 462 5.76 11.63 -16.93
N VAL A 463 6.59 11.35 -17.94
CA VAL A 463 7.97 10.90 -17.72
C VAL A 463 8.78 11.98 -16.99
N SER A 464 8.73 13.23 -17.47
CA SER A 464 9.43 14.37 -16.86
C SER A 464 9.03 14.52 -15.38
N SER A 465 7.73 14.58 -15.10
CA SER A 465 7.22 14.73 -13.72
C SER A 465 7.63 13.57 -12.81
N PHE A 466 7.47 12.31 -13.25
CA PHE A 466 7.80 11.16 -12.41
C PHE A 466 9.31 10.99 -12.17
N LEU A 467 10.14 11.24 -13.19
CA LEU A 467 11.59 11.16 -13.04
C LEU A 467 12.13 12.28 -12.14
N TYR A 468 11.57 13.49 -12.25
CA TYR A 468 11.92 14.60 -11.35
C TYR A 468 11.62 14.23 -9.89
N GLY A 469 10.39 13.78 -9.62
CA GLY A 469 9.97 13.37 -8.28
C GLY A 469 10.85 12.24 -7.73
N TRP A 470 11.21 11.27 -8.57
CA TRP A 470 12.10 10.17 -8.20
C TRP A 470 13.49 10.67 -7.81
N LYS A 471 14.11 11.49 -8.68
CA LYS A 471 15.46 12.03 -8.48
C LYS A 471 15.53 12.92 -7.25
N ALA A 472 14.52 13.76 -7.04
CA ALA A 472 14.45 14.67 -5.90
C ALA A 472 13.95 13.99 -4.60
N LYS A 473 13.61 12.69 -4.65
CA LYS A 473 13.03 11.92 -3.54
C LYS A 473 11.78 12.58 -2.95
N LEU A 474 10.95 13.17 -3.81
CA LEU A 474 9.71 13.84 -3.44
C LEU A 474 8.50 12.93 -3.67
N THR A 475 7.50 13.06 -2.81
CA THR A 475 6.17 12.50 -3.09
C THR A 475 5.59 13.17 -4.32
N THR A 476 5.29 12.37 -5.35
CA THR A 476 4.61 12.85 -6.55
C THR A 476 3.11 12.61 -6.43
N VAL A 477 2.32 13.68 -6.47
CA VAL A 477 0.87 13.67 -6.40
C VAL A 477 0.30 13.72 -7.81
N THR A 478 -0.53 12.74 -8.18
CA THR A 478 -1.19 12.69 -9.50
C THR A 478 -2.58 12.08 -9.39
N SER A 479 -3.50 12.49 -10.26
CA SER A 479 -4.79 11.82 -10.46
C SER A 479 -4.81 10.94 -11.71
N ASN A 480 -3.66 10.80 -12.40
CA ASN A 480 -3.55 9.98 -13.60
C ASN A 480 -3.22 8.53 -13.22
N TRP A 481 -4.27 7.79 -12.84
CA TRP A 481 -4.19 6.40 -12.43
C TRP A 481 -3.55 5.49 -13.48
N GLU A 482 -3.85 5.71 -14.76
CA GLU A 482 -3.27 4.90 -15.83
C GLU A 482 -1.76 5.12 -15.94
N ALA A 483 -1.29 6.36 -15.84
CA ALA A 483 0.13 6.67 -15.91
C ALA A 483 0.88 6.08 -14.71
N ALA A 484 0.36 6.24 -13.49
CA ALA A 484 0.94 5.64 -12.29
C ALA A 484 0.97 4.10 -12.37
N LYS A 485 -0.10 3.45 -12.88
CA LYS A 485 -0.14 2.00 -13.08
C LYS A 485 0.87 1.53 -14.12
N ARG A 486 0.97 2.23 -15.26
CA ARG A 486 1.95 1.89 -16.32
C ARG A 486 3.37 2.04 -15.82
N LEU A 487 3.67 3.11 -15.09
CA LEU A 487 4.96 3.31 -14.46
C LEU A 487 5.32 2.15 -13.53
N ARG A 488 4.36 1.72 -12.69
CA ARG A 488 4.52 0.54 -11.84
C ARG A 488 4.91 -0.70 -12.64
N THR A 489 4.11 -1.04 -13.65
CA THR A 489 4.38 -2.20 -14.51
C THR A 489 5.73 -2.10 -15.23
N VAL A 490 6.10 -0.92 -15.73
CA VAL A 490 7.37 -0.72 -16.43
C VAL A 490 8.55 -0.94 -15.48
N ILE A 491 8.51 -0.38 -14.28
CA ILE A 491 9.59 -0.56 -13.29
C ILE A 491 9.68 -2.02 -12.86
N GLU A 492 8.56 -2.64 -12.48
CA GLU A 492 8.53 -4.04 -12.02
C GLU A 492 9.04 -5.02 -13.10
N THR A 493 8.70 -4.80 -14.37
CA THR A 493 9.12 -5.67 -15.49
C THR A 493 10.58 -5.49 -15.89
N ASN A 494 11.19 -4.33 -15.59
CA ASN A 494 12.54 -3.99 -16.05
C ASN A 494 13.56 -3.87 -14.89
N ARG A 495 13.24 -4.39 -13.70
CA ARG A 495 14.20 -4.45 -12.59
C ARG A 495 15.44 -5.23 -13.01
N VAL A 496 16.61 -4.73 -12.61
CA VAL A 496 17.90 -5.34 -12.98
C VAL A 496 18.43 -6.19 -11.83
N THR A 497 18.44 -5.62 -10.63
CA THR A 497 18.95 -6.23 -9.39
C THR A 497 17.84 -6.75 -8.49
N GLY A 498 16.61 -6.25 -8.65
CA GLY A 498 15.46 -6.63 -7.83
C GLY A 498 15.33 -5.81 -6.54
N THR A 499 16.36 -5.07 -6.15
CA THR A 499 16.40 -4.21 -4.96
C THR A 499 16.10 -2.74 -5.28
N GLU A 500 15.93 -2.37 -6.55
CA GLU A 500 15.66 -0.97 -6.91
C GLU A 500 14.36 -0.47 -6.29
N VAL A 501 14.41 0.70 -5.65
CA VAL A 501 13.22 1.36 -5.08
C VAL A 501 12.69 2.36 -6.11
N GLY A 502 11.41 2.21 -6.44
CA GLY A 502 10.68 3.10 -7.35
C GLY A 502 10.36 4.47 -6.74
N PRO A 503 9.76 5.37 -7.53
CA PRO A 503 9.36 6.68 -7.05
C PRO A 503 8.19 6.60 -6.06
N HIS A 504 8.18 7.50 -5.08
CA HIS A 504 7.05 7.63 -4.17
C HIS A 504 5.91 8.40 -4.87
N ILE A 505 4.79 7.71 -5.13
CA ILE A 505 3.66 8.27 -5.88
C ILE A 505 2.38 8.07 -5.08
N TRP A 506 1.75 9.18 -4.74
CA TRP A 506 0.41 9.18 -4.19
C TRP A 506 -0.62 9.50 -5.28
N ARG A 507 -1.64 8.66 -5.37
CA ARG A 507 -2.69 8.76 -6.38
C ARG A 507 -3.91 9.41 -5.75
N ILE A 508 -4.29 10.56 -6.28
CA ILE A 508 -5.58 11.17 -5.97
C ILE A 508 -6.67 10.21 -6.45
N PRO A 509 -7.60 9.82 -5.59
CA PRO A 509 -8.58 8.77 -5.86
C PRO A 509 -9.78 9.22 -6.71
N PHE A 510 -9.74 10.47 -7.16
CA PHE A 510 -10.66 11.04 -8.13
C PHE A 510 -9.87 11.76 -9.23
N SER A 511 -10.51 11.99 -10.37
CA SER A 511 -9.96 12.83 -11.44
C SER A 511 -10.95 13.94 -11.77
N ARG A 512 -10.44 15.12 -12.13
CA ARG A 512 -11.27 16.26 -12.53
C ARG A 512 -10.98 16.66 -13.96
N LYS A 513 -12.00 17.18 -14.60
CA LYS A 513 -11.92 17.83 -15.91
C LYS A 513 -12.42 19.26 -15.76
N LEU A 514 -11.98 20.12 -16.67
CA LEU A 514 -12.56 21.45 -16.82
C LEU A 514 -13.99 21.32 -17.35
N LEU A 515 -14.89 22.22 -16.93
CA LEU A 515 -16.27 22.23 -17.45
C LEU A 515 -16.33 22.71 -18.91
N ALA A 516 -15.29 23.43 -19.34
CA ALA A 516 -15.04 23.96 -20.67
C ALA A 516 -16.13 24.92 -21.19
N LYS A 517 -15.74 25.89 -22.02
CA LYS A 517 -16.73 26.83 -22.61
C LYS A 517 -17.83 26.07 -23.40
N PRO A 518 -19.10 26.53 -23.37
CA PRO A 518 -20.15 25.97 -24.21
C PRO A 518 -19.77 26.12 -25.68
N LYS A 519 -20.09 25.12 -26.51
CA LYS A 519 -19.93 25.24 -27.96
C LYS A 519 -20.96 26.26 -28.43
N VAL A 520 -20.53 27.47 -28.77
CA VAL A 520 -21.42 28.48 -29.35
C VAL A 520 -21.85 27.97 -30.72
N MET A 521 -23.07 27.45 -30.83
CA MET A 521 -23.69 27.25 -32.14
C MET A 521 -24.10 28.64 -32.65
N PRO A 522 -23.64 29.07 -33.84
CA PRO A 522 -24.03 30.35 -34.39
C PRO A 522 -25.56 30.41 -34.56
N PRO A 523 -26.22 31.55 -34.25
CA PRO A 523 -27.64 31.69 -34.49
C PRO A 523 -27.85 31.87 -36.00
N GLY A 524 -28.27 30.79 -36.65
CA GLY A 524 -28.72 30.78 -38.05
C GLY A 524 -27.69 30.21 -39.04
N GLY A 525 -28.08 29.12 -39.70
CA GLY A 525 -27.65 28.83 -41.07
C GLY A 525 -26.64 27.69 -41.26
N GLY A 526 -27.18 26.54 -41.69
CA GLY A 526 -26.64 25.76 -42.79
C GLY A 526 -25.65 24.65 -42.43
N GLU A 527 -25.87 23.47 -43.01
CA GLU A 527 -24.85 22.45 -43.23
C GLU A 527 -23.58 23.10 -43.79
N LYS A 528 -22.59 23.32 -42.93
CA LYS A 528 -21.22 23.61 -43.35
C LYS A 528 -20.44 22.31 -43.35
N LYS A 529 -19.92 22.00 -44.54
CA LYS A 529 -19.04 20.88 -44.87
C LYS A 529 -17.98 20.63 -43.81
N ASP A 530 -17.80 19.35 -43.52
CA ASP A 530 -16.75 18.78 -42.68
C ASP A 530 -15.36 19.35 -43.01
N GLY A 531 -14.73 19.97 -42.01
CA GLY A 531 -13.35 20.41 -42.04
C GLY A 531 -13.07 21.36 -40.89
N GLU A 532 -12.31 20.90 -39.90
CA GLU A 532 -11.82 21.69 -38.74
C GLU A 532 -12.80 21.94 -37.57
N GLY A 533 -13.69 20.98 -37.29
CA GLY A 533 -14.24 20.82 -35.95
C GLY A 533 -13.35 19.89 -35.12
N TRP A 534 -13.00 20.27 -33.88
CA TRP A 534 -12.23 19.43 -32.93
C TRP A 534 -12.89 18.06 -32.78
N ARG A 535 -12.48 17.10 -33.61
CA ARG A 535 -12.91 15.71 -33.53
C ARG A 535 -12.31 15.12 -32.27
N LEU A 536 -13.14 14.46 -31.46
CA LEU A 536 -12.64 13.65 -30.36
C LEU A 536 -11.67 12.62 -30.94
N LYS A 537 -10.38 12.82 -30.65
CA LYS A 537 -9.32 11.94 -31.15
C LYS A 537 -9.63 10.50 -30.80
N THR A 538 -9.52 9.61 -31.80
CA THR A 538 -9.73 8.18 -31.60
C THR A 538 -8.69 7.63 -30.62
N ARG A 539 -8.99 6.47 -30.01
CA ARG A 539 -8.03 5.80 -29.11
C ARG A 539 -6.69 5.52 -29.82
N GLN A 540 -6.75 5.21 -31.11
CA GLN A 540 -5.59 5.00 -31.97
C GLN A 540 -4.77 6.29 -32.11
N GLU A 541 -5.42 7.41 -32.44
CA GLU A 541 -4.76 8.72 -32.57
C GLU A 541 -4.10 9.19 -31.27
N ARG A 542 -4.77 9.00 -30.13
CA ARG A 542 -4.19 9.33 -28.81
C ARG A 542 -2.98 8.45 -28.48
N LYS A 543 -2.98 7.19 -28.91
CA LYS A 543 -1.84 6.29 -28.74
C LYS A 543 -0.66 6.75 -29.60
N VAL A 544 -0.92 7.05 -30.87
CA VAL A 544 0.09 7.59 -31.80
C VAL A 544 0.67 8.91 -31.29
N GLU A 545 -0.15 9.81 -30.77
CA GLU A 545 0.32 11.09 -30.21
C GLU A 545 1.18 10.91 -28.95
N LYS A 546 0.80 9.99 -28.06
CA LYS A 546 1.63 9.63 -26.89
C LYS A 546 2.98 9.08 -27.32
N GLU A 547 2.98 8.16 -28.28
CA GLU A 547 4.20 7.58 -28.82
C GLU A 547 5.04 8.64 -29.53
N ALA A 548 4.44 9.51 -30.34
CA ALA A 548 5.14 10.59 -31.03
C ALA A 548 5.73 11.62 -30.05
N SER A 549 5.01 11.98 -28.98
CA SER A 549 5.53 12.83 -27.91
C SER A 549 6.73 12.19 -27.21
N LEU A 550 6.66 10.89 -26.91
CA LEU A 550 7.77 10.17 -26.29
C LEU A 550 8.95 10.00 -27.26
N GLN A 551 8.69 9.74 -28.54
CA GLN A 551 9.73 9.72 -29.57
C GLN A 551 10.37 11.08 -29.72
N SER A 552 9.60 12.17 -29.74
CA SER A 552 10.14 13.53 -29.75
C SER A 552 11.02 13.79 -28.53
N TRP A 553 10.63 13.31 -27.35
CA TRP A 553 11.40 13.45 -26.12
C TRP A 553 12.69 12.59 -26.11
N ILE A 554 12.71 11.46 -26.84
CA ILE A 554 13.91 10.65 -27.08
C ILE A 554 14.77 11.23 -28.21
N SER A 555 14.15 11.83 -29.24
CA SER A 555 14.78 12.25 -30.49
C SER A 555 15.19 13.72 -30.52
N SER A 556 14.80 14.55 -29.55
CA SER A 556 15.06 15.99 -29.53
C SER A 556 16.55 16.38 -29.59
N GLU A 557 17.50 15.43 -29.53
CA GLU A 557 18.93 15.73 -29.66
C GLU A 557 19.70 14.85 -30.67
N GLY A 558 19.02 14.12 -31.55
CA GLY A 558 19.66 13.56 -32.75
C GLY A 558 20.07 14.63 -33.78
N THR A 559 19.57 15.86 -33.63
CA THR A 559 19.80 16.98 -34.56
C THR A 559 20.73 18.07 -34.02
N GLU A 560 20.94 18.18 -32.70
CA GLU A 560 21.88 19.18 -32.16
C GLU A 560 23.35 18.72 -32.21
N THR A 561 23.61 17.41 -32.09
CA THR A 561 24.96 16.85 -32.28
C THR A 561 25.40 16.89 -33.75
N VAL A 562 24.49 16.71 -34.71
CA VAL A 562 24.80 16.80 -36.15
C VAL A 562 24.94 18.27 -36.60
N ALA A 563 24.16 19.19 -36.03
CA ALA A 563 24.28 20.62 -36.34
C ALA A 563 25.57 21.25 -35.78
N LYS A 564 26.09 20.78 -34.65
CA LYS A 564 27.42 21.21 -34.15
C LYS A 564 28.59 20.59 -34.91
N MET A 565 28.46 19.38 -35.45
CA MET A 565 29.51 18.76 -36.29
C MET A 565 29.56 19.31 -37.73
N THR A 566 28.48 19.87 -38.26
CA THR A 566 28.47 20.38 -39.64
C THR A 566 28.86 21.86 -39.78
N ILE A 567 29.02 22.59 -38.67
CA ILE A 567 29.42 24.02 -38.70
C ILE A 567 30.94 24.20 -38.51
N ASP A 568 31.66 23.18 -38.01
CA ASP A 568 33.10 23.29 -37.69
C ASP A 568 34.06 22.76 -38.78
N ASP A 569 33.55 22.22 -39.89
CA ASP A 569 34.35 21.76 -41.05
C ASP A 569 34.36 22.78 -42.22
N GLY A 570 34.14 24.05 -41.90
CA GLY A 570 34.03 25.12 -42.90
C GLY A 570 34.68 26.43 -42.47
N LYS A 571 35.97 26.41 -42.12
CA LYS A 571 36.86 27.59 -42.23
C LYS A 571 38.33 27.22 -42.29
#